data_AF-A0A971I134-F1
#
_entry.id   AF-A0A971I134-F1
#
_cell.length_a   1.000
_cell.length_b   1.000
_cell.length_c   1.000
_cell.angle_alpha   90.00
_cell.angle_beta   90.00
_cell.angle_gamma   90.00
#
_symmetry.space_group_name_H-M   'P 1'
#
loop_
_entity.id
_entity.type
_entity.pdbx_description
1 polymer ?
#
loop_
_entity_poly.entity_id
_entity_poly.type
_entity_poly.pdbx_seq_one_letter_code
_entity_poly.pdbx_strand_id
1 'polypeptide(L)' 'MKYSIILLIFICSGYSLSYAKYSWRNNRRAAIGVTILVLLSVALPVLLMFFR' A
#
# COMPACT_ATOMS: atom_id res chain seq x y z
N MET A 1 4.18 -3.30 -19.37
CA MET A 1 3.14 -4.10 -18.69
C MET A 1 3.41 -4.23 -17.20
N LYS A 2 4.45 -4.97 -16.75
CA LYS A 2 4.76 -5.18 -15.32
C LYS A 2 4.87 -3.87 -14.51
N TYR A 3 5.60 -2.88 -15.01
CA TYR A 3 5.78 -1.58 -14.33
C TYR A 3 4.51 -0.71 -14.28
N SER A 4 3.66 -0.79 -15.30
CA SER A 4 2.40 -0.03 -15.37
C SER A 4 1.41 -0.50 -14.29
N ILE A 5 1.41 -1.79 -13.97
CA ILE A 5 0.57 -2.38 -12.93
C ILE A 5 1.02 -1.91 -11.53
N ILE A 6 2.32 -1.85 -11.27
CA ILE A 6 2.88 -1.34 -10.01
C ILE A 6 2.47 0.11 -9.79
N LEU A 7 2.53 0.93 -10.84
CA LEU A 7 2.15 2.35 -10.79
C LEU A 7 0.66 2.54 -10.49
N LEU A 8 -0.20 1.68 -11.04
CA LEU A 8 -1.65 1.70 -10.80
C LEU A 8 -2.00 1.29 -9.36
N ILE A 9 -1.32 0.27 -8.83
CA ILE A 9 -1.46 -0.15 -7.42
C ILE A 9 -1.02 0.97 -6.47
N PHE A 10 0.06 1.68 -6.81
CA PHE A 10 0.55 2.79 -6.01
C PHE A 10 -0.44 3.97 -5.98
N ILE A 11 -1.04 4.31 -7.12
CA ILE A 11 -2.09 5.35 -7.20
C ILE A 11 -3.30 4.97 -6.33
N CYS A 12 -3.78 3.73 -6.41
CA CYS A 12 -4.89 3.25 -5.57
C CYS A 12 -4.55 3.29 -4.06
N SER A 13 -3.27 3.17 -3.70
CA SER A 13 -2.79 3.24 -2.32
C SER A 13 -2.74 4.66 -1.76
N GLY A 14 -2.88 5.70 -2.59
CA GLY A 14 -2.81 7.10 -2.17
C GLY A 14 -3.89 7.51 -1.16
N TYR A 15 -5.09 6.94 -1.29
CA TYR A 15 -6.17 7.16 -0.32
C TYR A 15 -5.84 6.52 1.04
N SER A 16 -5.34 5.29 1.03
CA SER A 16 -4.93 4.57 2.24
C SER A 16 -3.76 5.26 2.97
N LEU A 17 -2.81 5.84 2.24
CA LEU A 17 -1.73 6.65 2.80
C LEU A 17 -2.24 7.95 3.43
N SER A 18 -3.18 8.63 2.77
CA SER A 18 -3.81 9.83 3.31
C SER A 18 -4.62 9.53 4.58
N TYR A 19 -5.35 8.41 4.57
CA TYR A 19 -6.05 7.90 5.74
C TYR A 19 -5.08 7.54 6.88
N ALA A 20 -3.96 6.86 6.59
CA ALA A 20 -2.96 6.52 7.60
C ALA A 20 -2.34 7.79 8.23
N LYS A 21 -2.04 8.82 7.43
CA LYS A 21 -1.53 10.12 7.91
C LYS A 21 -2.53 10.81 8.83
N TYR A 22 -3.81 10.82 8.46
CA TYR A 22 -4.86 11.44 9.28
C TYR A 22 -5.12 10.63 10.56
N SER A 23 -5.19 9.30 10.44
CA SER A 23 -5.48 8.38 11.54
C SER A 23 -4.31 8.24 12.52
N TRP A 24 -3.08 8.59 12.14
CA TRP A 24 -1.90 8.57 13.02
C TRP A 24 -2.09 9.36 14.31
N ARG A 25 -2.83 10.48 14.26
CA ARG A 25 -3.06 11.35 15.42
C ARG A 25 -4.14 10.80 16.36
N ASN A 26 -5.14 10.10 15.84
CA ASN A 26 -6.31 9.67 16.60
C ASN A 26 -6.30 8.17 16.94
N ASN A 27 -5.86 7.34 16.01
CA ASN A 27 -5.83 5.89 16.15
C ASN A 27 -4.58 5.28 15.49
N ARG A 28 -3.45 5.33 16.21
CA ARG A 28 -2.15 4.83 15.74
C ARG A 28 -2.19 3.38 15.30
N ARG A 29 -2.96 2.51 15.96
CA ARG A 29 -3.07 1.09 15.59
C ARG A 29 -3.71 0.92 14.21
N ALA A 30 -4.77 1.68 13.92
CA ALA A 30 -5.39 1.68 12.61
C ALA A 30 -4.44 2.23 11.53
N ALA A 31 -3.70 3.30 11.81
CA ALA A 31 -2.72 3.85 10.89
C ALA A 31 -1.59 2.86 10.56
N ILE A 32 -1.08 2.12 11.55
CA ILE A 32 -0.06 1.08 11.36
C ILE A 32 -0.65 -0.07 10.53
N GLY A 33 -1.86 -0.54 10.86
CA GLY A 33 -2.53 -1.60 10.10
C GLY A 33 -2.72 -1.26 8.63
N VAL A 34 -3.16 -0.03 8.33
CA VAL A 34 -3.33 0.43 6.94
C VAL A 34 -1.99 0.58 6.23
N THR A 35 -0.95 1.06 6.92
CA THR A 35 0.40 1.14 6.35
C THR A 35 0.94 -0.25 5.98
N ILE A 36 0.78 -1.24 6.87
CA ILE A 36 1.17 -2.63 6.62
C ILE A 36 0.36 -3.21 5.44
N LEU A 37 -0.94 -2.92 5.39
CA LEU A 37 -1.81 -3.39 4.31
C LEU A 37 -1.39 -2.82 2.94
N VAL A 38 -1.05 -1.53 2.87
CA VAL A 38 -0.52 -0.89 1.66
C VAL A 38 0.80 -1.53 1.26
N LEU A 39 1.70 -1.77 2.23
CA LEU A 39 3.00 -2.38 1.97
C LEU A 39 2.84 -3.80 1.40
N LEU A 40 1.94 -4.61 1.98
CA LEU A 40 1.60 -5.94 1.47
C LEU A 40 0.98 -5.89 0.08
N SER A 41 0.05 -4.96 -0.15
CA SER A 41 -0.62 -4.78 -1.44
C SER A 41 0.35 -4.43 -2.58
N VAL A 42 1.52 -3.86 -2.28
CA VAL A 42 2.58 -3.59 -3.26
C VAL A 42 3.61 -4.72 -3.29
N ALA A 43 4.02 -5.24 -2.14
CA ALA A 43 5.06 -6.26 -2.05
C ALA A 43 4.63 -7.61 -2.66
N LEU A 44 3.40 -8.06 -2.43
CA LEU A 44 2.85 -9.30 -3.00
C LEU A 44 2.90 -9.35 -4.53
N PRO A 45 2.34 -8.37 -5.28
CA PRO A 45 2.38 -8.39 -6.74
C PRO A 45 3.80 -8.21 -7.28
N VAL A 46 4.66 -7.43 -6.60
CA VAL A 46 6.08 -7.33 -6.97
C VAL A 46 6.76 -8.69 -6.84
N LEU A 47 6.62 -9.37 -5.70
CA LEU A 47 7.23 -10.67 -5.45
C LEU A 47 6.73 -11.71 -6.47
N LEU A 48 5.42 -11.78 -6.70
CA LEU A 48 4.83 -12.65 -7.73
C LEU A 48 5.31 -12.35 -9.16
N MET A 49 5.65 -11.10 -9.49
CA MET A 49 6.16 -10.72 -10.80
C MET A 49 7.64 -11.04 -11.03
N PHE A 50 8.44 -11.15 -9.97
CA PHE A 50 9.89 -11.41 -10.03
C PHE A 50 10.24 -12.88 -9.80
N PHE A 51 9.44 -13.62 -9.02
CA PHE A 51 9.64 -15.05 -8.76
C PHE A 51 8.84 -15.98 -9.70
N ARG A 52 8.14 -15.42 -10.69
CA ARG A 52 7.43 -16.14 -11.75
C ARG A 52 7.93 -15.73 -13.13
#